data_AF-A0A067GK42-F1
#
_entry.id   AF-A0A067GK42-F1
#
_cell.length_a   1.000
_cell.length_b   1.000
_cell.length_c   1.000
_cell.angle_alpha   90.00
_cell.angle_beta   90.00
_cell.angle_gamma   90.00
#
_symmetry.space_group_name_H-M   'P 1'
#
loop_
_entity.id
_entity.type
_entity.pdbx_description
1 polymer ?
#
loop_
_entity_poly.entity_id
_entity_poly.type
_entity_poly.pdbx_seq_one_letter_code
_entity_poly.pdbx_strand_id
1 'polypeptide(L)'
;IGVDEWLRAPSVEDVFALGDCAGFLEQTGKPVLPALAQVAERQGKYLAELFNKKIGEQDGGKALSAKDINLGDPFVYKHLGSMATVGRYKALVDLRQSKDEKGISLAGFLSWLIWRSAYLTRVLSWRNRFYVAVNWATTFVFGRDISRI
;
A
#
# COMPACT_ATOMS: atom_id res chain seq x y z
N ILE A 1 10.59 4.68 -13.26
CA ILE A 1 10.13 3.91 -14.45
C ILE A 1 8.77 4.47 -14.85
N GLY A 2 8.62 4.89 -16.11
CA GLY A 2 7.34 5.38 -16.63
C GLY A 2 6.41 4.21 -16.97
N VAL A 3 5.19 4.21 -16.46
CA VAL A 3 4.19 3.15 -16.70
C VAL A 3 2.91 3.68 -17.33
N ASP A 4 2.21 2.80 -18.07
CA ASP A 4 0.86 3.04 -18.56
C ASP A 4 -0.20 2.82 -17.47
N GLU A 5 -1.47 2.88 -17.86
CA GLU A 5 -2.62 2.79 -16.95
C GLU A 5 -2.78 1.42 -16.26
N TRP A 6 -2.12 0.38 -16.78
CA TRP A 6 -2.11 -1.00 -16.26
C TRP A 6 -0.80 -1.33 -15.53
N LEU A 7 0.04 -0.31 -15.25
CA LEU A 7 1.34 -0.43 -14.59
C LEU A 7 2.41 -1.15 -15.42
N ARG A 8 2.22 -1.23 -16.75
CA ARG A 8 3.20 -1.79 -17.69
C ARG A 8 4.13 -0.69 -18.18
N ALA A 9 5.41 -1.00 -18.38
CA ALA A 9 6.38 -0.11 -18.99
C ALA A 9 6.22 -0.12 -20.53
N PRO A 10 5.77 0.97 -21.18
CA PRO A 10 5.38 0.90 -22.61
C PRO A 10 6.53 0.62 -23.57
N SER A 11 7.77 0.87 -23.15
CA SER A 11 8.97 0.56 -23.93
C SER A 11 9.28 -0.93 -23.99
N VAL A 12 8.70 -1.77 -23.14
CA VAL A 12 8.95 -3.22 -23.08
C VAL A 12 7.66 -3.97 -22.73
N GLU A 13 7.17 -4.79 -23.67
CA GLU A 13 5.80 -5.35 -23.64
C GLU A 13 5.48 -6.22 -22.41
N ASP A 14 6.46 -6.95 -21.85
CA ASP A 14 6.23 -7.85 -20.71
C ASP A 14 6.77 -7.32 -19.36
N VAL A 15 7.09 -6.03 -19.29
CA VAL A 15 7.66 -5.43 -18.07
C VAL A 15 6.60 -4.61 -17.35
N PHE A 16 6.39 -4.94 -16.08
CA PHE A 16 5.51 -4.19 -15.17
C PHE A 16 6.33 -3.60 -14.03
N ALA A 17 5.92 -2.43 -13.54
CA ALA A 17 6.56 -1.77 -12.41
C ALA A 17 5.50 -1.23 -11.44
N LEU A 18 5.78 -1.34 -10.14
CA LEU A 18 4.88 -0.89 -9.07
C LEU A 18 5.68 -0.28 -7.92
N GLY A 19 4.99 0.43 -7.02
CA GLY A 19 5.58 1.07 -5.86
C GLY A 19 6.39 2.30 -6.23
N ASP A 20 7.34 2.65 -5.37
CA ASP A 20 8.04 3.94 -5.43
C ASP A 20 8.95 4.10 -6.66
N CYS A 21 9.26 3.00 -7.38
CA CYS A 21 10.03 3.06 -8.61
C CYS A 21 9.18 3.32 -9.86
N ALA A 22 7.85 3.30 -9.75
CA ALA A 22 6.91 3.43 -10.86
C ALA A 22 6.16 4.77 -10.80
N GLY A 23 6.02 5.43 -11.94
CA GLY A 23 5.24 6.64 -12.09
C GLY A 23 4.47 6.62 -13.40
N PHE A 24 3.21 7.04 -13.38
CA PHE A 24 2.42 7.13 -14.59
C PHE A 24 3.05 8.11 -15.58
N LEU A 25 3.09 7.72 -16.85
CA LEU A 25 3.50 8.64 -17.91
C LEU A 25 2.52 9.80 -18.04
N GLU A 26 3.01 10.99 -18.37
CA GLU A 26 2.19 12.20 -18.55
C GLU A 26 1.05 11.99 -19.55
N GLN A 27 1.31 11.19 -20.59
CA GLN A 27 0.35 10.84 -21.64
C GLN A 27 -0.90 10.10 -21.13
N THR A 28 -0.81 9.44 -19.97
CA THR A 28 -1.96 8.77 -19.35
C THR A 28 -2.94 9.75 -18.71
N GLY A 29 -2.54 11.00 -18.47
CA GLY A 29 -3.34 11.99 -17.74
C GLY A 29 -3.63 11.61 -16.28
N LYS A 30 -3.03 10.54 -15.75
CA LYS A 30 -3.25 10.10 -14.37
C LYS A 30 -2.44 10.94 -13.38
N PRO A 31 -3.00 11.22 -12.18
CA PRO A 31 -2.28 11.93 -11.16
C PRO A 31 -1.09 11.11 -10.63
N VAL A 32 -0.03 11.81 -10.24
CA VAL A 32 1.10 11.18 -9.54
C VAL A 32 0.61 10.62 -8.20
N LEU A 33 0.87 9.33 -7.98
CA LEU A 33 0.53 8.67 -6.73
C LEU A 33 1.60 8.95 -5.67
N PRO A 34 1.21 9.07 -4.39
CA PRO A 34 2.18 9.30 -3.33
C PRO A 34 3.01 8.03 -3.05
N ALA A 35 4.29 8.20 -2.70
CA ALA A 35 5.19 7.12 -2.30
C ALA A 35 4.79 6.55 -0.92
N LEU A 36 3.75 5.71 -0.91
CA LEU A 36 3.17 5.10 0.28
C LEU A 36 3.12 3.58 0.12
N ALA A 37 3.41 2.85 1.20
CA ALA A 37 3.24 1.40 1.26
C ALA A 37 1.82 0.94 0.85
N GLN A 38 0.80 1.76 1.13
CA GLN A 38 -0.58 1.50 0.70
C GLN A 38 -0.74 1.51 -0.83
N VAL A 39 -0.05 2.41 -1.54
CA VAL A 39 -0.08 2.46 -3.00
C VAL A 39 0.57 1.20 -3.57
N ALA A 40 1.78 0.88 -3.09
CA ALA A 40 2.50 -0.32 -3.51
C ALA A 40 1.71 -1.61 -3.24
N GLU A 41 1.09 -1.76 -2.06
CA GLU A 41 0.25 -2.92 -1.73
C GLU A 41 -0.93 -3.06 -2.69
N ARG A 42 -1.61 -1.94 -3.03
CA ARG A 42 -2.76 -1.94 -3.93
C ARG A 42 -2.36 -2.25 -5.37
N GLN A 43 -1.26 -1.68 -5.84
CA GLN A 43 -0.70 -2.00 -7.15
C GLN A 43 -0.29 -3.47 -7.25
N GLY A 44 0.34 -4.02 -6.20
CA GLY A 44 0.70 -5.43 -6.13
C GLY A 44 -0.52 -6.36 -6.19
N LYS A 45 -1.59 -6.05 -5.45
CA LYS A 45 -2.86 -6.79 -5.51
C LYS A 45 -3.50 -6.73 -6.90
N TYR A 46 -3.53 -5.54 -7.51
CA TYR A 46 -4.03 -5.36 -8.86
C TYR A 46 -3.25 -6.19 -9.88
N LEU A 47 -1.91 -6.14 -9.85
CA LEU A 47 -1.09 -6.94 -10.76
C LEU A 47 -1.21 -8.44 -10.52
N ALA A 48 -1.34 -8.89 -9.27
CA ALA A 48 -1.60 -10.29 -8.98
C ALA A 48 -2.92 -10.76 -9.61
N GLU A 49 -3.98 -9.96 -9.51
CA GLU A 49 -5.26 -10.26 -10.17
C GLU A 49 -5.15 -10.20 -11.69
N LEU A 50 -4.45 -9.19 -12.23
CA LEU A 50 -4.21 -9.03 -13.66
C LEU A 50 -3.48 -10.25 -14.25
N PHE A 51 -2.41 -10.70 -13.59
CA PHE A 51 -1.65 -11.86 -14.01
C PHE A 51 -2.46 -13.14 -13.94
N ASN A 52 -3.17 -13.37 -12.83
CA ASN A 52 -3.90 -14.62 -12.64
C ASN A 52 -5.15 -14.72 -13.52
N LYS A 53 -5.91 -13.62 -13.68
CA LYS A 53 -7.23 -13.63 -14.33
C LYS A 53 -7.26 -13.09 -15.75
N LYS A 54 -6.33 -12.22 -16.14
CA LYS A 54 -6.33 -11.62 -17.49
C LYS A 54 -5.28 -12.25 -18.36
N ILE A 55 -4.03 -12.27 -17.89
CA ILE A 55 -2.91 -12.79 -18.67
C ILE A 55 -2.90 -14.32 -18.65
N GLY A 56 -3.02 -14.95 -17.48
CA GLY A 56 -3.01 -16.41 -17.33
C GLY A 56 -4.16 -17.11 -18.06
N GLU A 57 -5.37 -16.54 -18.04
CA GLU A 57 -6.55 -17.12 -18.71
C GLU A 57 -6.49 -17.02 -20.24
N GLN A 58 -5.69 -16.09 -20.78
CA GLN A 58 -5.53 -15.85 -22.22
C GLN A 58 -4.25 -16.51 -22.80
N ASP A 59 -3.79 -17.62 -22.21
CA ASP A 59 -2.57 -18.36 -22.62
C ASP A 59 -1.30 -17.48 -22.63
N GLY A 60 -1.24 -16.48 -21.75
CA GLY A 60 -0.08 -15.62 -21.55
C GLY A 60 1.08 -16.30 -20.81
N GLY A 61 2.01 -15.50 -20.27
CA GLY A 61 3.17 -16.00 -19.52
C GLY A 61 4.32 -16.54 -20.40
N LYS A 62 4.21 -16.41 -21.71
CA LYS A 62 5.30 -16.62 -22.68
C LYS A 62 5.92 -15.27 -23.04
N ALA A 63 7.14 -15.27 -23.56
CA ALA A 63 7.80 -14.05 -23.98
C ALA A 63 7.00 -13.36 -25.09
N LEU A 64 6.90 -12.03 -25.01
CA LEU A 64 6.21 -11.12 -25.95
C LEU A 64 4.72 -11.40 -26.11
N SER A 65 4.09 -12.03 -25.12
CA SER A 65 2.68 -12.43 -25.22
C SER A 65 1.72 -11.40 -24.63
N ALA A 66 2.22 -10.41 -23.86
CA ALA A 66 1.37 -9.40 -23.23
C ALA A 66 0.83 -8.32 -24.19
N LYS A 67 1.25 -8.31 -25.46
CA LYS A 67 0.86 -7.29 -26.45
C LYS A 67 -0.60 -7.37 -26.88
N ASP A 68 -1.07 -8.59 -27.17
CA ASP A 68 -2.39 -8.84 -27.74
C ASP A 68 -3.44 -9.23 -26.68
N ILE A 69 -3.06 -9.17 -25.40
CA ILE A 69 -3.93 -9.56 -24.28
C ILE A 69 -4.81 -8.39 -23.87
N ASN A 70 -6.10 -8.67 -23.69
CA ASN A 70 -7.00 -7.70 -23.07
C ASN A 70 -6.73 -7.63 -21.56
N LEU A 71 -6.14 -6.53 -21.12
CA LEU A 71 -5.78 -6.27 -19.72
C LEU A 71 -6.97 -5.83 -18.84
N GLY A 72 -8.15 -5.61 -19.42
CA GLY A 72 -9.35 -5.17 -18.71
C GLY A 72 -9.23 -3.77 -18.14
N ASP A 73 -9.84 -3.55 -16.97
CA ASP A 73 -9.93 -2.22 -16.37
C ASP A 73 -8.57 -1.72 -15.84
N PRO A 74 -8.26 -0.42 -16.05
CA PRO A 74 -6.99 0.15 -15.62
C PRO A 74 -6.90 0.29 -14.09
N PHE A 75 -5.68 0.43 -13.56
CA PHE A 75 -5.48 0.59 -12.12
C PHE A 75 -6.05 1.93 -11.62
N VAL A 76 -6.84 1.87 -10.54
CA VAL A 76 -7.38 3.04 -9.84
C VAL A 76 -7.02 2.96 -8.36
N TYR A 77 -6.26 3.94 -7.90
CA TYR A 77 -5.92 4.06 -6.48
C TYR A 77 -7.06 4.67 -5.68
N LYS A 78 -7.47 3.98 -4.60
CA LYS A 78 -8.40 4.50 -3.59
C LYS A 78 -7.65 4.66 -2.27
N HIS A 79 -7.51 5.91 -1.82
CA HIS A 79 -6.87 6.23 -0.55
C HIS A 79 -7.76 5.76 0.60
N LEU A 80 -7.20 5.02 1.58
CA LEU A 80 -7.98 4.52 2.73
C LEU A 80 -7.87 5.41 3.96
N GLY A 81 -7.24 6.58 3.82
CA GLY A 81 -6.87 7.44 4.92
C GLY A 81 -5.41 7.27 5.37
N SER A 82 -5.03 8.16 6.27
CA SER A 82 -3.68 8.35 6.80
C SER A 82 -3.69 8.33 8.32
N MET A 83 -2.63 7.81 8.93
CA MET A 83 -2.48 7.80 10.38
C MET A 83 -1.05 8.12 10.76
N ALA A 84 -0.87 8.90 11.82
CA ALA A 84 0.44 9.30 12.32
C ALA A 84 0.45 9.29 13.85
N THR A 85 1.46 8.66 14.45
CA THR A 85 1.70 8.76 15.90
C THR A 85 2.51 10.02 16.20
N VAL A 86 2.12 10.79 17.22
CA VAL A 86 2.80 12.02 17.65
C VAL A 86 3.53 11.83 18.99
N GLY A 87 3.64 10.58 19.46
CA GLY A 87 4.25 10.24 20.74
C GLY A 87 3.31 10.46 21.93
N ARG A 88 3.80 10.19 23.16
CA ARG A 88 3.05 10.35 24.42
C ARG A 88 1.64 9.75 24.39
N TYR A 89 1.49 8.56 23.81
CA TYR A 89 0.21 7.85 23.66
C TYR A 89 -0.86 8.62 22.87
N LYS A 90 -0.43 9.49 21.94
CA LYS A 90 -1.32 10.24 21.05
C LYS A 90 -1.02 9.90 19.59
N ALA A 91 -2.08 9.81 18.80
CA ALA A 91 -2.00 9.70 17.36
C ALA A 91 -3.06 10.56 16.68
N LEU A 92 -2.89 10.73 15.38
CA LEU A 92 -3.80 11.33 14.45
C LEU A 92 -4.27 10.23 13.49
N VAL A 93 -5.58 10.15 13.29
CA VAL A 93 -6.21 9.24 12.34
C VAL A 93 -7.10 10.08 11.46
N ASP A 94 -6.86 10.05 10.16
CA ASP A 94 -7.64 10.74 9.15
C ASP A 94 -8.13 9.72 8.12
N LEU A 95 -9.43 9.45 8.11
CA LEU A 95 -10.06 8.45 7.23
C LEU A 95 -10.67 9.05 5.97
N ARG A 96 -10.38 10.32 5.65
CA ARG A 96 -10.79 10.96 4.40
C ARG A 96 -10.11 10.29 3.20
N GLN A 97 -10.86 10.01 2.13
CA GLN A 97 -10.27 9.46 0.89
C GLN A 97 -9.77 10.57 -0.04
N SER A 98 -10.36 11.76 0.05
CA SER A 98 -9.91 12.97 -0.64
C SER A 98 -9.91 14.19 0.29
N LYS A 99 -9.19 15.25 -0.09
CA LYS A 99 -9.10 16.51 0.66
C LYS A 99 -10.48 17.16 0.90
N ASP A 100 -11.38 17.00 -0.07
CA ASP A 100 -12.70 17.66 -0.09
C ASP A 100 -13.83 16.80 0.51
N GLU A 101 -13.54 15.55 0.91
CA GLU A 101 -14.54 14.66 1.47
C GLU A 101 -14.77 14.92 2.96
N LYS A 102 -16.04 14.86 3.38
CA LYS A 102 -16.41 14.77 4.79
C LYS A 102 -16.04 13.37 5.31
N GLY A 103 -14.89 13.27 5.97
CA GLY A 103 -14.44 12.04 6.63
C GLY A 103 -14.20 12.24 8.12
N ILE A 104 -13.84 11.13 8.78
CA ILE A 104 -13.56 11.10 10.21
C ILE A 104 -12.08 11.46 10.42
N SER A 105 -11.84 12.54 11.17
CA SER A 105 -10.51 12.92 11.64
C SER A 105 -10.51 12.95 13.16
N LEU A 106 -9.66 12.14 13.79
CA LEU A 106 -9.59 11.96 15.24
C LEU A 106 -8.16 12.21 15.73
N ALA A 107 -8.03 12.82 16.91
CA ALA A 107 -6.76 13.03 17.58
C ALA A 107 -6.80 12.54 19.03
N GLY A 108 -5.67 12.04 19.54
CA GLY A 108 -5.49 11.73 20.95
C GLY A 108 -5.32 10.23 21.23
N PHE A 109 -5.74 9.80 22.42
CA PHE A 109 -5.50 8.45 22.92
C PHE A 109 -6.32 7.38 22.18
N LEU A 110 -7.59 7.67 21.85
CA LEU A 110 -8.41 6.75 21.06
C LEU A 110 -7.83 6.53 19.66
N SER A 111 -7.38 7.59 18.99
CA SER A 111 -6.63 7.49 17.74
C SER A 111 -5.36 6.65 17.89
N TRP A 112 -4.67 6.74 19.03
CA TRP A 112 -3.49 5.94 19.31
C TRP A 112 -3.81 4.44 19.44
N LEU A 113 -4.93 4.08 20.07
CA LEU A 113 -5.41 2.70 20.10
C LEU A 113 -5.78 2.19 18.70
N ILE A 114 -6.51 3.00 17.92
CA ILE A 114 -6.85 2.67 16.52
C ILE A 114 -5.59 2.43 15.70
N TRP A 115 -4.59 3.33 15.82
CA TRP A 115 -3.30 3.20 15.14
C TRP A 115 -2.58 1.90 15.53
N ARG A 116 -2.49 1.58 16.83
CA ARG A 116 -1.87 0.34 17.33
C ARG A 116 -2.56 -0.89 16.72
N SER A 117 -3.89 -0.92 16.77
CA SER A 117 -4.70 -2.03 16.24
C SER A 117 -4.52 -2.20 14.73
N ALA A 118 -4.61 -1.11 13.97
CA ALA A 118 -4.44 -1.16 12.52
C ALA A 118 -3.04 -1.61 12.10
N TYR A 119 -2.00 -1.16 12.80
CA TYR A 119 -0.63 -1.59 12.50
C TYR A 119 -0.43 -3.09 12.80
N LEU A 120 -0.99 -3.56 13.91
CA LEU A 120 -0.92 -4.97 14.30
C LEU A 120 -1.59 -5.89 13.26
N THR A 121 -2.76 -5.50 12.73
CA THR A 121 -3.46 -6.27 11.69
C THR A 121 -2.76 -6.24 10.34
N ARG A 122 -1.95 -5.21 10.05
CA ARG A 122 -1.16 -5.13 8.82
C ARG A 122 0.14 -5.96 8.86
N VAL A 123 0.58 -6.41 10.03
CA VAL A 123 1.73 -7.33 10.12
C VAL A 123 1.34 -8.67 9.48
N LEU A 124 2.11 -9.09 8.47
CA LEU A 124 1.81 -10.25 7.62
C LEU A 124 1.89 -11.59 8.35
N SER A 125 2.86 -11.75 9.27
CA SER A 125 3.09 -13.00 9.99
C SER A 125 2.54 -12.96 11.41
N TRP A 126 1.83 -14.02 11.82
CA TRP A 126 1.37 -14.21 13.20
C TRP A 126 2.49 -14.14 14.22
N ARG A 127 3.66 -14.70 13.89
CA ARG A 127 4.85 -14.64 14.74
C ARG A 127 5.30 -13.20 14.96
N ASN A 128 5.43 -12.42 13.88
CA ASN A 128 5.81 -11.01 13.99
C ASN A 128 4.75 -10.19 14.71
N ARG A 129 3.46 -10.49 14.47
CA ARG A 129 2.35 -9.84 15.16
C ARG A 129 2.43 -10.04 16.66
N PHE A 130 2.69 -11.27 17.10
CA PHE A 130 2.87 -11.59 18.52
C PHE A 130 4.10 -10.88 19.12
N TYR A 131 5.25 -10.92 18.42
CA TYR A 131 6.45 -10.22 18.89
C TYR A 131 6.23 -8.72 19.05
N VAL A 132 5.53 -8.08 18.10
CA VAL A 132 5.19 -6.66 18.18
C VAL A 132 4.29 -6.39 19.39
N ALA A 133 3.27 -7.21 19.62
CA ALA A 133 2.36 -7.06 20.76
C ALA A 133 3.08 -7.23 22.11
N VAL A 134 3.95 -8.24 22.24
CA VAL A 134 4.74 -8.47 23.46
C VAL A 134 5.70 -7.31 23.69
N ASN A 135 6.46 -6.89 22.68
CA ASN A 135 7.39 -5.77 22.81
C ASN A 135 6.66 -4.48 23.23
N TRP A 136 5.48 -4.25 22.66
CA TRP A 136 4.62 -3.14 23.04
C TRP A 136 4.15 -3.22 24.50
N ALA A 137 3.77 -4.40 24.99
CA ALA A 137 3.39 -4.61 26.39
C ALA A 137 4.59 -4.42 27.33
N THR A 138 5.75 -5.00 27.02
CA THR A 138 6.98 -4.84 27.80
C THR A 138 7.39 -3.37 27.86
N THR A 139 7.38 -2.66 26.73
CA THR A 139 7.70 -1.22 26.69
C THR A 139 6.70 -0.39 27.51
N PHE A 140 5.44 -0.81 27.57
CA PHE A 140 4.42 -0.13 28.35
C PHE A 140 4.63 -0.29 29.86
N VAL A 141 5.02 -1.49 30.31
CA VAL A 141 5.20 -1.81 31.73
C VAL A 141 6.57 -1.37 32.26
N PHE A 142 7.64 -1.66 31.51
CA PHE A 142 9.02 -1.49 31.97
C PHE A 142 9.73 -0.29 31.34
N GLY A 143 9.08 0.43 30.42
CA GLY A 143 9.73 1.45 29.62
C GLY A 143 10.54 0.86 28.47
N ARG A 144 11.10 1.75 27.64
CA ARG A 144 11.86 1.35 26.45
C ARG A 144 13.27 0.93 26.85
N ASP A 145 13.68 -0.26 26.44
CA ASP A 145 15.08 -0.67 26.56
C ASP A 145 15.95 0.20 25.66
N ILE A 146 16.96 0.84 26.27
CA ILE A 146 17.93 1.71 25.62
C ILE A 146 19.36 1.16 25.70
N SER A 147 19.53 -0.03 26.25
CA SER A 147 20.83 -0.70 26.28
C SER A 147 21.28 -0.98 24.84
N ARG A 148 22.49 -0.53 24.52
CA ARG A 148 23.17 -0.85 23.27
C ARG A 148 24.10 -2.02 23.58
N ILE A 149 23.67 -3.22 23.22
CA ILE A 149 24.53 -4.42 23.19
C ILE A 149 25.11 -4.52 21.79
#